data_AF-A0A7X9AU49-F1
#
_entry.id   AF-A0A7X9AU49-F1
#
_cell.length_a   1.000
_cell.length_b   1.000
_cell.length_c   1.000
_cell.angle_alpha   90.00
_cell.angle_beta   90.00
_cell.angle_gamma   90.00
#
_symmetry.space_group_name_H-M   'P 1'
#
loop_
_entity.id
_entity.type
_entity.pdbx_description
1 polymer ?
#
loop_
_entity_poly.entity_id
_entity_poly.type
_entity_poly.pdbx_seq_one_letter_code
_entity_poly.pdbx_strand_id
1 'polypeptide(L)'
;MNRRIMFLLGAWLAGSAVLAANLLRNPGFERGNTLFETQQYWPGTVEHIQDAAQARTGKGVIRLVSAPGRGTVLGRLRLRGRQAEPSGKIYVFSLWARGTGTLHLGGIRQITPPEGKPPYEYDWQEEGVTLTGTWQKVSYTLDLSRRMAKYLVMVVELRGEGEAYLDDVSLETVVQPGAFVSAQTRHLVLPVGKAEDVVFTTQPQATVFVSVTKGKDDPVCHELTSNAEGKAVVPGAWFVSAEPVDCRIAACLGGAIAHADVAFVTPESFDRSLSLAKGVALTKPLRILYLGDSLTDFDRGMNYCDKVDFWLNQAFPSLASFRNAGVGGDYITRMEDRMYGRPAHRKEMYDGLWNEKYDLVFIFLGHNDTRTTTESELKAPLVPPEAQDASFRKVVAQIRQHSQAPIVFISGASMVEEICRRNYEKALLTRPNSVLFGLPGHVEAFNDVLQKLGKELGIAYLDVNTPMKNHPDKPSLFYPTDGVHLSTAGHAFVADAILAALASGIGR
;
A
#
# COMPACT_ATOMS: atom_id res chain seq x y z
N MET A 1 6.54 -35.37 48.19
CA MET A 1 7.22 -34.17 48.71
C MET A 1 8.27 -33.75 47.67
N ASN A 2 8.00 -32.84 46.72
CA ASN A 2 7.92 -31.37 46.82
C ASN A 2 9.11 -30.80 47.62
N ARG A 3 10.03 -29.96 47.11
CA ARG A 3 9.97 -28.84 46.13
C ARG A 3 11.38 -28.59 45.53
N ARG A 4 11.48 -28.47 44.20
CA ARG A 4 11.68 -27.23 43.41
C ARG A 4 12.99 -26.46 43.67
N ILE A 5 13.96 -26.71 42.78
CA ILE A 5 15.11 -25.84 42.50
C ILE A 5 14.60 -24.72 41.57
N MET A 6 14.72 -23.48 42.03
CA MET A 6 14.52 -22.28 41.21
C MET A 6 15.72 -22.11 40.28
N PHE A 7 15.50 -22.18 38.97
CA PHE A 7 16.43 -21.64 37.99
C PHE A 7 16.10 -20.17 37.75
N LEU A 8 16.98 -19.29 38.21
CA LEU A 8 17.11 -17.91 37.75
C LEU A 8 17.73 -17.94 36.34
N LEU A 9 16.92 -17.63 35.33
CA LEU A 9 17.38 -17.33 33.97
C LEU A 9 16.80 -15.97 33.58
N GLY A 10 17.51 -14.92 34.00
CA GLY A 10 17.22 -13.54 33.65
C GLY A 10 18.47 -12.91 33.05
N ALA A 11 18.71 -13.17 31.76
CA ALA A 11 19.53 -12.37 30.84
C ALA A 11 19.72 -13.17 29.55
N TRP A 12 18.92 -12.90 28.52
CA TRP A 12 19.23 -13.31 27.16
C TRP A 12 19.15 -12.10 26.23
N LEU A 13 20.35 -11.67 25.82
CA LEU A 13 20.74 -11.02 24.57
C LEU A 13 19.70 -10.11 23.90
N ALA A 14 19.86 -8.80 24.14
CA ALA A 14 19.30 -7.74 23.31
C ALA A 14 19.97 -7.73 21.93
N GLY A 15 19.47 -8.58 21.02
CA GLY A 15 19.52 -8.24 19.60
C GLY A 15 18.50 -7.14 19.36
N SER A 16 18.94 -5.94 19.03
CA SER A 16 18.05 -4.80 18.79
C SER A 16 17.16 -5.09 17.58
N ALA A 17 15.89 -5.43 17.81
CA ALA A 17 14.91 -5.42 16.74
C ALA A 17 14.81 -3.98 16.18
N VAL A 18 14.80 -3.84 14.86
CA VAL A 18 14.64 -2.52 14.23
C VAL A 18 13.16 -2.16 14.33
N LEU A 19 12.83 -1.18 15.18
CA LEU A 19 11.49 -0.62 15.27
C LEU A 19 11.28 0.37 14.12
N ALA A 20 10.19 0.22 13.37
CA ALA A 20 9.75 1.20 12.40
C ALA A 20 9.20 2.47 13.08
N ALA A 21 9.12 3.58 12.36
CA ALA A 21 8.45 4.78 12.86
C ALA A 21 6.98 4.50 13.24
N ASN A 22 6.48 5.18 14.27
CA ASN A 22 5.11 5.03 14.76
C ASN A 22 4.10 5.23 13.61
N LEU A 23 3.24 4.24 13.40
CA LEU A 23 2.25 4.21 12.32
C LEU A 23 1.10 5.21 12.52
N LEU A 24 1.05 5.91 13.66
CA LEU A 24 -0.03 6.78 14.09
C LEU A 24 0.32 8.26 13.90
N ARG A 25 -0.62 9.05 13.33
CA ARG A 25 -0.42 10.49 13.04
C ARG A 25 -0.72 11.44 14.22
N ASN A 26 -1.43 10.99 15.25
CA ASN A 26 -1.81 11.80 16.41
C ASN A 26 -1.68 11.00 17.72
N PRO A 27 -0.47 10.48 18.03
CA PRO A 27 -0.27 9.54 19.13
C PRO A 27 -0.54 10.12 20.52
N GLY A 28 -0.33 11.43 20.72
CA GLY A 28 -0.61 12.15 21.98
C GLY A 28 -1.91 12.97 21.99
N PHE A 29 -2.84 12.72 21.06
CA PHE A 29 -4.17 13.34 21.06
C PHE A 29 -4.26 14.88 21.00
N GLU A 30 -3.17 15.56 20.64
CA GLU A 30 -3.11 17.04 20.54
C GLU A 30 -4.16 17.63 19.60
N ARG A 31 -4.57 16.86 18.59
CA ARG A 31 -5.55 17.26 17.56
C ARG A 31 -6.90 16.55 17.72
N GLY A 32 -7.33 16.26 18.95
CA GLY A 32 -8.62 15.62 19.22
C GLY A 32 -8.57 14.09 19.33
N ASN A 33 -9.71 13.48 19.67
CA ASN A 33 -9.91 12.03 19.62
C ASN A 33 -10.19 11.51 18.19
N THR A 34 -9.20 11.73 17.32
CA THR A 34 -9.21 11.23 15.94
C THR A 34 -8.67 9.81 15.83
N LEU A 35 -7.99 9.32 16.87
CA LEU A 35 -7.31 8.03 16.86
C LEU A 35 -8.23 6.88 17.26
N PHE A 36 -9.05 7.07 18.28
CA PHE A 36 -9.90 6.03 18.86
C PHE A 36 -11.38 6.29 18.60
N GLU A 37 -12.15 5.22 18.65
CA GLU A 37 -13.61 5.25 18.69
C GLU A 37 -14.16 4.16 19.59
N THR A 38 -15.36 4.38 20.13
CA THR A 38 -16.14 3.35 20.80
C THR A 38 -17.26 2.86 19.88
N GLN A 39 -17.66 1.61 20.05
CA GLN A 39 -18.83 1.05 19.38
C GLN A 39 -20.06 1.27 20.25
N GLN A 40 -21.22 1.54 19.66
CA GLN A 40 -22.46 1.77 20.42
C GLN A 40 -22.84 0.60 21.36
N TYR A 41 -22.42 -0.61 21.01
CA TYR A 41 -22.68 -1.82 21.80
C TYR A 41 -21.56 -2.17 22.80
N TRP A 42 -20.49 -1.36 22.89
CA TRP A 42 -19.44 -1.55 23.88
C TRP A 42 -19.72 -0.72 25.14
N PRO A 43 -19.57 -1.31 26.34
CA PRO A 43 -19.69 -0.57 27.59
C PRO A 43 -18.55 0.45 27.77
N GLY A 44 -18.83 1.48 28.57
CA GLY A 44 -17.91 2.54 28.94
C GLY A 44 -18.10 3.83 28.15
N THR A 45 -17.53 4.92 28.66
CA THR A 45 -17.54 6.23 28.02
C THR A 45 -16.12 6.68 27.70
N VAL A 46 -15.97 7.47 26.64
CA VAL A 46 -14.69 8.02 26.20
C VAL A 46 -14.79 9.52 26.09
N GLU A 47 -13.83 10.21 26.69
CA GLU A 47 -13.72 11.66 26.70
C GLU A 47 -12.33 12.07 26.20
N HIS A 48 -12.27 13.12 25.39
CA HIS A 48 -11.00 13.78 25.06
C HIS A 48 -10.85 15.00 25.96
N ILE A 49 -9.72 15.08 26.64
CA ILE A 49 -9.39 16.18 27.54
C ILE A 49 -8.22 16.95 26.95
N GLN A 50 -8.32 18.28 26.95
CA GLN A 50 -7.23 19.19 26.60
C GLN A 50 -6.74 19.92 27.84
N ASP A 51 -5.84 19.28 28.59
CA ASP A 51 -5.28 19.79 29.84
C ASP A 51 -3.90 19.18 30.09
N ALA A 52 -2.86 20.03 30.11
CA ALA A 52 -1.48 19.63 30.36
C ALA A 52 -1.27 19.00 31.74
N ALA A 53 -2.11 19.35 32.74
CA ALA A 53 -2.01 18.77 34.07
C ALA A 53 -2.51 17.31 34.12
N GLN A 54 -3.33 16.91 33.14
CA GLN A 54 -3.90 15.57 33.06
C GLN A 54 -3.20 14.68 32.03
N ALA A 55 -2.55 15.27 31.02
CA ALA A 55 -1.77 14.59 30.00
C ALA A 55 -0.39 14.14 30.51
N ARG A 56 0.22 13.18 29.81
CA ARG A 56 1.61 12.77 30.07
C ARG A 56 2.56 13.68 29.32
N THR A 57 2.27 13.94 28.05
CA THR A 57 2.99 14.93 27.24
C THR A 57 2.00 15.85 26.54
N GLY A 58 2.45 17.07 26.20
CA GLY A 58 1.59 18.04 25.53
C GLY A 58 0.37 18.43 26.36
N LYS A 59 -0.82 18.36 25.75
CA LYS A 59 -2.10 18.77 26.35
C LYS A 59 -3.21 17.75 26.12
N GLY A 60 -3.07 16.84 25.15
CA GLY A 60 -4.12 15.89 24.81
C GLY A 60 -4.08 14.63 25.67
N VAL A 61 -5.24 14.16 26.14
CA VAL A 61 -5.36 12.84 26.79
C VAL A 61 -6.74 12.25 26.55
N ILE A 62 -6.81 10.92 26.46
CA ILE A 62 -8.09 10.21 26.41
C ILE A 62 -8.42 9.66 27.78
N ARG A 63 -9.63 9.93 28.27
CA ARG A 63 -10.17 9.33 29.48
C ARG A 63 -11.21 8.28 29.09
N LEU A 64 -10.95 7.02 29.46
CA LEU A 64 -11.85 5.90 29.31
C LEU A 64 -12.43 5.55 30.68
N VAL A 65 -13.75 5.56 30.83
CA VAL A 65 -14.43 5.16 32.07
C VAL A 65 -15.17 3.85 31.83
N SER A 66 -14.97 2.87 32.71
CA SER A 66 -15.68 1.59 32.64
C SER A 66 -17.17 1.77 32.97
N ALA A 67 -18.03 0.93 32.39
CA ALA A 67 -19.45 0.85 32.77
C ALA A 67 -19.95 -0.59 32.81
N PRO A 68 -21.03 -0.89 33.55
CA PRO A 68 -21.66 -2.20 33.52
C PRO A 68 -22.18 -2.59 32.13
N GLY A 69 -21.97 -3.84 31.73
CA GLY A 69 -22.48 -4.40 30.48
C GLY A 69 -22.41 -5.93 30.46
N ARG A 70 -23.53 -6.59 30.11
CA ARG A 70 -23.68 -8.06 29.99
C ARG A 70 -23.03 -8.85 31.14
N GLY A 71 -23.28 -8.45 32.39
CA GLY A 71 -22.77 -9.14 33.59
C GLY A 71 -21.29 -8.87 33.91
N THR A 72 -20.67 -7.90 33.25
CA THR A 72 -19.29 -7.47 33.48
C THR A 72 -19.22 -5.94 33.66
N VAL A 73 -18.13 -5.42 34.22
CA VAL A 73 -17.85 -3.98 34.23
C VAL A 73 -16.57 -3.75 33.42
N LEU A 74 -16.70 -3.02 32.32
CA LEU A 74 -15.57 -2.73 31.45
C LEU A 74 -15.74 -1.42 30.66
N GLY A 75 -14.65 -0.91 30.13
CA GLY A 75 -14.63 0.15 29.12
C GLY A 75 -13.82 -0.31 27.92
N ARG A 76 -14.27 -0.05 26.69
CA ARG A 76 -13.54 -0.49 25.49
C ARG A 76 -13.48 0.57 24.40
N LEU A 77 -12.32 0.67 23.77
CA LEU A 77 -12.07 1.54 22.61
C LEU A 77 -11.20 0.84 21.58
N ARG A 78 -11.40 1.16 20.30
CA ARG A 78 -10.60 0.62 19.20
C ARG A 78 -9.97 1.73 18.38
N LEU A 79 -8.81 1.47 17.79
CA LEU A 79 -8.23 2.38 16.80
C LEU A 79 -9.21 2.50 15.62
N ARG A 80 -9.46 3.73 15.15
CA ARG A 80 -10.27 3.99 13.96
C ARG A 80 -9.61 3.42 12.70
N GLY A 81 -8.29 3.44 12.66
CA GLY A 81 -7.49 2.88 11.58
C GLY A 81 -7.40 1.37 11.67
N ARG A 82 -7.72 0.69 10.56
CA ARG A 82 -7.41 -0.73 10.37
C ARG A 82 -6.07 -0.90 9.67
N GLN A 83 -5.28 -1.86 10.10
CA GLN A 83 -4.09 -2.30 9.37
C GLN A 83 -4.54 -3.20 8.22
N ALA A 84 -4.22 -2.79 7.00
CA ALA A 84 -4.38 -3.61 5.80
C ALA A 84 -3.22 -4.58 5.67
N GLU A 85 -3.49 -5.78 5.15
CA GLU A 85 -2.49 -6.85 4.98
C GLU A 85 -1.64 -7.09 6.26
N PRO A 86 -2.26 -7.35 7.42
CA PRO A 86 -1.55 -7.49 8.69
C PRO A 86 -0.80 -8.82 8.84
N SER A 87 -1.08 -9.77 7.95
CA SER A 87 -0.49 -11.11 8.00
C SER A 87 1.01 -11.09 7.76
N GLY A 88 1.73 -12.01 8.41
CA GLY A 88 3.19 -12.11 8.30
C GLY A 88 3.97 -11.07 9.13
N LYS A 89 3.28 -10.08 9.72
CA LYS A 89 3.89 -8.99 10.48
C LYS A 89 3.84 -9.25 11.98
N ILE A 90 4.76 -8.62 12.70
CA ILE A 90 4.71 -8.51 14.16
C ILE A 90 4.44 -7.06 14.50
N TYR A 91 3.47 -6.82 15.36
CA TYR A 91 3.12 -5.47 15.83
C TYR A 91 3.46 -5.32 17.30
N VAL A 92 4.07 -4.18 17.65
CA VAL A 92 4.17 -3.73 19.04
C VAL A 92 3.19 -2.58 19.21
N PHE A 93 2.16 -2.81 20.02
CA PHE A 93 1.16 -1.82 20.39
C PHE A 93 1.39 -1.40 21.83
N SER A 94 1.67 -0.12 22.06
CA SER A 94 1.91 0.42 23.40
C SER A 94 1.24 1.76 23.60
N LEU A 95 1.03 2.12 24.86
CA LEU A 95 0.56 3.44 25.27
C LEU A 95 1.01 3.69 26.71
N TRP A 96 0.87 4.93 27.16
CA TRP A 96 1.00 5.27 28.56
C TRP A 96 -0.37 5.39 29.20
N ALA A 97 -0.52 4.83 30.39
CA ALA A 97 -1.77 4.84 31.12
C ALA A 97 -1.58 5.15 32.62
N ARG A 98 -2.58 5.80 33.21
CA ARG A 98 -2.76 5.92 34.67
C ARG A 98 -4.24 5.84 35.01
N GLY A 99 -4.58 5.50 36.25
CA GLY A 99 -5.97 5.43 36.73
C GLY A 99 -6.21 4.26 37.67
N THR A 100 -7.39 3.65 37.56
CA THR A 100 -7.85 2.51 38.36
C THR A 100 -8.44 1.42 37.47
N GLY A 101 -8.46 0.17 37.96
CA GLY A 101 -8.87 -1.00 37.17
C GLY A 101 -7.68 -1.68 36.48
N THR A 102 -7.97 -2.60 35.56
CA THR A 102 -6.94 -3.40 34.86
C THR A 102 -7.02 -3.21 33.35
N LEU A 103 -5.99 -2.62 32.76
CA LEU A 103 -5.92 -2.33 31.34
C LEU A 103 -5.36 -3.51 30.54
N HIS A 104 -6.02 -3.86 29.45
CA HIS A 104 -5.58 -4.87 28.50
C HIS A 104 -5.47 -4.24 27.12
N LEU A 105 -4.38 -4.55 26.43
CA LEU A 105 -4.22 -4.24 25.02
C LEU A 105 -4.50 -5.48 24.18
N GLY A 106 -4.95 -5.30 22.94
CA GLY A 106 -5.23 -6.42 22.05
C GLY A 106 -5.49 -5.98 20.61
N GLY A 107 -5.90 -6.95 19.81
CA GLY A 107 -6.30 -6.76 18.42
C GLY A 107 -7.55 -7.56 18.06
N ILE A 108 -8.37 -7.01 17.18
CA ILE A 108 -9.45 -7.73 16.49
C ILE A 108 -8.92 -8.10 15.11
N ARG A 109 -8.75 -9.39 14.87
CA ARG A 109 -8.37 -9.95 13.58
C ARG A 109 -9.63 -10.30 12.80
N GLN A 110 -9.81 -9.75 11.61
CA GLN A 110 -10.82 -10.27 10.69
C GLN A 110 -10.25 -11.46 9.94
N ILE A 111 -10.99 -12.56 9.98
CA ILE A 111 -10.60 -13.84 9.38
C ILE A 111 -11.73 -14.34 8.47
N THR A 112 -11.45 -15.33 7.64
CA THR A 112 -12.53 -16.11 7.01
C THR A 112 -13.35 -16.78 8.11
N PRO A 113 -14.69 -16.57 8.14
CA PRO A 113 -15.52 -17.11 9.21
C PRO A 113 -15.46 -18.64 9.19
N PRO A 114 -15.09 -19.29 10.31
CA PRO A 114 -15.40 -20.70 10.47
C PRO A 114 -16.91 -20.91 10.45
N GLU A 115 -17.37 -22.07 9.99
CA GLU A 115 -18.79 -22.40 9.96
C GLU A 115 -19.44 -22.17 11.34
N GLY A 116 -20.53 -21.41 11.38
CA GLY A 116 -21.25 -21.06 12.61
C GLY A 116 -20.56 -20.07 13.55
N LYS A 117 -19.41 -19.47 13.18
CA LYS A 117 -18.66 -18.51 14.01
C LYS A 117 -18.57 -17.12 13.36
N PRO A 118 -18.39 -16.05 14.17
CA PRO A 118 -18.20 -14.70 13.63
C PRO A 118 -16.92 -14.58 12.78
N PRO A 119 -16.86 -13.66 11.80
CA PRO A 119 -15.71 -13.44 10.91
C PRO A 119 -14.57 -12.65 11.60
N TYR A 120 -14.41 -12.82 12.91
CA TYR A 120 -13.38 -12.13 13.67
C TYR A 120 -12.97 -12.90 14.92
N GLU A 121 -11.72 -12.70 15.34
CA GLU A 121 -11.17 -13.21 16.59
C GLU A 121 -10.52 -12.07 17.36
N TYR A 122 -10.67 -12.09 18.68
CA TYR A 122 -9.89 -11.23 19.56
C TYR A 122 -8.57 -11.92 19.91
N ASP A 123 -7.52 -11.11 19.96
CA ASP A 123 -6.21 -11.49 20.42
C ASP A 123 -5.82 -10.50 21.52
N TRP A 124 -5.88 -10.97 22.77
CA TRP A 124 -5.72 -10.14 23.96
C TRP A 124 -4.41 -10.46 24.65
N GLN A 125 -3.78 -9.43 25.21
CA GLN A 125 -2.80 -9.60 26.26
C GLN A 125 -3.37 -10.49 27.37
N GLU A 126 -2.67 -11.56 27.72
CA GLU A 126 -3.13 -12.53 28.71
C GLU A 126 -3.26 -11.89 30.10
N GLU A 127 -2.21 -11.21 30.55
CA GLU A 127 -2.16 -10.49 31.82
C GLU A 127 -2.27 -8.98 31.59
N GLY A 128 -3.39 -8.39 32.01
CA GLY A 128 -3.53 -6.94 31.99
C GLY A 128 -2.70 -6.22 33.05
N VAL A 129 -2.51 -4.92 32.88
CA VAL A 129 -1.77 -4.05 33.79
C VAL A 129 -2.74 -3.37 34.75
N THR A 130 -2.63 -3.65 36.04
CA THR A 130 -3.36 -2.89 37.07
C THR A 130 -2.85 -1.46 37.10
N LEU A 131 -3.76 -0.52 36.88
CA LEU A 131 -3.43 0.90 36.80
C LEU A 131 -3.25 1.50 38.20
N THR A 132 -2.39 2.51 38.26
CA THR A 132 -2.16 3.35 39.43
C THR A 132 -2.34 4.83 39.08
N GLY A 133 -2.30 5.71 40.08
CA GLY A 133 -2.28 7.16 39.84
C GLY A 133 -1.06 7.68 39.07
N THR A 134 -0.04 6.85 38.86
CA THR A 134 1.19 7.20 38.12
C THR A 134 1.15 6.70 36.69
N TRP A 135 1.80 7.43 35.78
CA TRP A 135 1.92 7.04 34.38
C TRP A 135 2.79 5.79 34.23
N GLN A 136 2.22 4.74 33.65
CA GLN A 136 2.85 3.45 33.39
C GLN A 136 2.79 3.16 31.89
N LYS A 137 3.89 2.69 31.31
CA LYS A 137 3.87 2.20 29.93
C LYS A 137 3.24 0.80 29.90
N VAL A 138 2.19 0.64 29.11
CA VAL A 138 1.56 -0.66 28.82
C VAL A 138 1.92 -1.03 27.39
N SER A 139 2.35 -2.27 27.17
CA SER A 139 2.79 -2.74 25.85
C SER A 139 2.32 -4.16 25.60
N TYR A 140 1.91 -4.43 24.37
CA TYR A 140 1.52 -5.75 23.89
C TYR A 140 2.15 -6.03 22.53
N THR A 141 2.68 -7.24 22.37
CA THR A 141 3.22 -7.71 21.08
C THR A 141 2.23 -8.66 20.45
N LEU A 142 1.71 -8.29 19.29
CA LEU A 142 0.83 -9.13 18.50
C LEU A 142 1.63 -9.77 17.37
N ASP A 143 1.85 -11.08 17.47
CA ASP A 143 2.61 -11.84 16.47
C ASP A 143 1.67 -12.48 15.43
N LEU A 144 1.69 -11.94 14.21
CA LEU A 144 1.00 -12.49 13.05
C LEU A 144 1.97 -13.08 12.03
N SER A 145 3.22 -13.32 12.40
CA SER A 145 4.26 -13.84 11.50
C SER A 145 3.93 -15.20 10.89
N ARG A 146 3.05 -15.96 11.54
CA ARG A 146 2.52 -17.26 11.08
C ARG A 146 0.99 -17.33 11.08
N ARG A 147 0.31 -16.19 10.96
CA ARG A 147 -1.17 -16.11 11.01
C ARG A 147 -1.71 -15.28 9.87
N MET A 148 -2.87 -15.70 9.36
CA MET A 148 -3.65 -14.93 8.40
C MET A 148 -4.64 -14.02 9.11
N ALA A 149 -4.74 -12.79 8.62
CA ALA A 149 -5.81 -11.86 8.92
C ALA A 149 -6.03 -10.93 7.72
N LYS A 150 -7.29 -10.70 7.36
CA LYS A 150 -7.68 -9.75 6.29
C LYS A 150 -7.46 -8.31 6.75
N TYR A 151 -7.85 -8.03 8.00
CA TYR A 151 -7.64 -6.74 8.65
C TYR A 151 -7.32 -6.94 10.12
N LEU A 152 -6.60 -5.99 10.69
CA LEU A 152 -6.32 -5.91 12.11
C LEU A 152 -6.72 -4.55 12.65
N VAL A 153 -7.44 -4.54 13.77
CA VAL A 153 -7.82 -3.32 14.50
C VAL A 153 -7.32 -3.45 15.93
N MET A 154 -6.49 -2.51 16.40
CA MET A 154 -6.04 -2.55 17.80
C MET A 154 -7.13 -2.07 18.75
N VAL A 155 -7.18 -2.67 19.94
CA VAL A 155 -8.21 -2.44 20.94
C VAL A 155 -7.58 -2.29 22.31
N VAL A 156 -8.17 -1.41 23.12
CA VAL A 156 -7.86 -1.22 24.53
C VAL A 156 -9.12 -1.55 25.33
N GLU A 157 -8.95 -2.30 26.41
CA GLU A 157 -10.02 -2.66 27.33
C GLU A 157 -9.61 -2.38 28.78
N LEU A 158 -10.43 -1.61 29.48
CA LEU A 158 -10.34 -1.43 30.92
C LEU A 158 -11.31 -2.41 31.58
N ARG A 159 -10.82 -3.32 32.42
CA ARG A 159 -11.64 -4.28 33.19
C ARG A 159 -11.76 -3.87 34.64
N GLY A 160 -12.94 -4.06 35.21
CA GLY A 160 -13.28 -3.65 36.58
C GLY A 160 -13.77 -2.20 36.63
N GLU A 161 -14.33 -1.82 37.78
CA GLU A 161 -14.74 -0.44 38.03
C GLU A 161 -13.53 0.49 38.06
N GLY A 162 -13.57 1.55 37.26
CA GLY A 162 -12.54 2.57 37.25
C GLY A 162 -12.50 3.43 36.00
N GLU A 163 -11.41 4.16 35.89
CA GLU A 163 -11.09 5.01 34.75
C GLU A 163 -9.62 4.89 34.37
N ALA A 164 -9.32 5.09 33.09
CA ALA A 164 -7.97 5.11 32.54
C ALA A 164 -7.75 6.37 31.72
N TYR A 165 -6.70 7.10 32.05
CA TYR A 165 -6.14 8.16 31.21
C TYR A 165 -5.10 7.53 30.30
N LEU A 166 -5.21 7.75 28.99
CA LEU A 166 -4.39 7.15 27.95
C LEU A 166 -3.70 8.24 27.14
N ASP A 167 -2.40 8.11 26.96
CA ASP A 167 -1.57 9.07 26.22
C ASP A 167 -0.42 8.36 25.48
N ASP A 168 0.24 9.08 24.56
CA ASP A 168 1.44 8.66 23.84
C ASP A 168 1.36 7.25 23.24
N VAL A 169 0.34 7.01 22.43
CA VAL A 169 0.09 5.71 21.79
C VAL A 169 1.14 5.45 20.72
N SER A 170 1.74 4.26 20.74
CA SER A 170 2.59 3.77 19.64
C SER A 170 2.06 2.47 19.06
N LEU A 171 2.06 2.42 17.72
CA LEU A 171 1.87 1.19 16.96
C LEU A 171 2.99 1.07 15.96
N GLU A 172 3.79 0.03 16.08
CA GLU A 172 4.99 -0.19 15.28
C GLU A 172 4.98 -1.61 14.72
N THR A 173 5.58 -1.80 13.54
CA THR A 173 5.92 -3.12 13.03
C THR A 173 7.35 -3.48 13.41
N VAL A 174 7.56 -4.74 13.77
CA VAL A 174 8.85 -5.25 14.24
C VAL A 174 9.31 -6.40 13.36
N VAL A 175 10.60 -6.39 13.02
CA VAL A 175 11.30 -7.53 12.42
C VAL A 175 12.25 -8.09 13.46
N GLN A 176 12.17 -9.41 13.69
CA GLN A 176 13.06 -10.10 14.62
C GLN A 176 14.53 -9.96 14.17
N PRO A 177 15.48 -9.85 15.11
CA PRO A 177 16.89 -9.71 14.77
C PRO A 177 17.37 -10.77 13.77
N GLY A 178 18.00 -10.31 12.69
CA GLY A 178 18.52 -11.15 11.61
C GLY A 178 17.46 -11.67 10.63
N ALA A 179 16.17 -11.56 10.92
CA ALA A 179 15.13 -12.02 10.00
C ALA A 179 15.06 -11.11 8.77
N PHE A 180 15.03 -11.72 7.59
CA PHE A 180 14.79 -11.02 6.33
C PHE A 180 14.15 -11.99 5.33
N VAL A 181 13.39 -11.43 4.41
CA VAL A 181 12.86 -12.15 3.24
C VAL A 181 12.94 -11.20 2.05
N SER A 182 13.39 -11.69 0.91
CA SER A 182 13.38 -10.95 -0.35
C SER A 182 12.96 -11.86 -1.51
N ALA A 183 12.03 -11.41 -2.34
CA ALA A 183 11.69 -12.12 -3.58
C ALA A 183 12.81 -11.92 -4.62
N GLN A 184 13.26 -13.00 -5.28
CA GLN A 184 14.19 -12.90 -6.41
C GLN A 184 13.49 -12.34 -7.65
N THR A 185 12.24 -12.76 -7.85
CA THR A 185 11.36 -12.25 -8.89
C THR A 185 10.14 -11.64 -8.23
N ARG A 186 9.89 -10.35 -8.47
CA ARG A 186 8.73 -9.63 -7.89
C ARG A 186 7.46 -9.82 -8.71
N HIS A 187 7.59 -9.93 -10.03
CA HIS A 187 6.48 -10.14 -10.95
C HIS A 187 6.78 -11.27 -11.94
N LEU A 188 5.82 -12.17 -12.13
CA LEU A 188 5.82 -13.17 -13.18
C LEU A 188 4.53 -13.06 -13.98
N VAL A 189 4.61 -13.26 -15.29
CA VAL A 189 3.46 -13.52 -16.14
C VAL A 189 3.63 -14.90 -16.75
N LEU A 190 2.64 -15.78 -16.58
CA LEU A 190 2.68 -17.15 -17.07
C LEU A 190 1.44 -17.43 -17.94
N PRO A 191 1.57 -18.23 -19.01
CA PRO A 191 0.39 -18.80 -19.66
C PRO A 191 -0.39 -19.68 -18.67
N VAL A 192 -1.72 -19.70 -18.79
CA VAL A 192 -2.55 -20.64 -18.02
C VAL A 192 -2.05 -22.08 -18.15
N GLY A 193 -2.08 -22.82 -17.05
CA GLY A 193 -1.61 -24.19 -16.93
C GLY A 193 -0.09 -24.35 -16.82
N LYS A 194 0.71 -23.28 -16.95
CA LYS A 194 2.17 -23.35 -16.74
C LYS A 194 2.51 -23.19 -15.26
N ALA A 195 3.34 -24.09 -14.75
CA ALA A 195 3.87 -23.99 -13.39
C ALA A 195 5.35 -23.61 -13.47
N GLU A 196 5.74 -22.59 -12.70
CA GLU A 196 7.12 -22.17 -12.50
C GLU A 196 7.31 -21.88 -11.01
N ASP A 197 8.45 -22.27 -10.45
CA ASP A 197 8.71 -22.07 -9.03
C ASP A 197 9.09 -20.62 -8.73
N VAL A 198 8.65 -20.11 -7.57
CA VAL A 198 9.06 -18.79 -7.08
C VAL A 198 10.08 -18.95 -5.96
N VAL A 199 11.18 -18.20 -6.06
CA VAL A 199 12.27 -18.26 -5.09
C VAL A 199 12.33 -17.00 -4.25
N PHE A 200 12.32 -17.19 -2.93
CA PHE A 200 12.62 -16.17 -1.94
C PHE A 200 13.98 -16.45 -1.30
N THR A 201 14.74 -15.40 -1.04
CA THR A 201 15.99 -15.47 -0.26
C THR A 201 15.69 -15.07 1.19
N THR A 202 16.20 -15.84 2.13
CA THR A 202 16.02 -15.67 3.57
C THR A 202 17.22 -16.27 4.35
N GLN A 203 17.08 -16.47 5.66
CA GLN A 203 18.06 -17.17 6.48
C GLN A 203 18.20 -18.65 6.05
N PRO A 204 19.40 -19.25 6.10
CA PRO A 204 19.59 -20.69 5.88
C PRO A 204 18.79 -21.56 6.84
N GLN A 205 18.23 -22.67 6.33
CA GLN A 205 17.51 -23.68 7.14
C GLN A 205 16.37 -23.11 8.02
N ALA A 206 15.79 -21.98 7.64
CA ALA A 206 14.73 -21.32 8.37
C ALA A 206 13.35 -21.82 7.93
N THR A 207 12.43 -21.95 8.89
CA THR A 207 11.02 -22.20 8.60
C THR A 207 10.36 -20.91 8.11
N VAL A 208 9.96 -20.88 6.85
CA VAL A 208 9.30 -19.75 6.20
C VAL A 208 7.82 -20.05 6.09
N PHE A 209 6.99 -19.11 6.54
CA PHE A 209 5.56 -19.15 6.36
C PHE A 209 5.20 -18.54 5.00
N VAL A 210 4.43 -19.26 4.19
CA VAL A 210 4.04 -18.83 2.86
C VAL A 210 2.53 -18.81 2.74
N SER A 211 1.96 -17.72 2.25
CA SER A 211 0.55 -17.64 1.87
C SER A 211 0.41 -17.42 0.37
N VAL A 212 -0.45 -18.21 -0.26
CA VAL A 212 -0.81 -18.13 -1.68
C VAL A 212 -2.26 -17.71 -1.79
N THR A 213 -2.51 -16.55 -2.39
CA THR A 213 -3.86 -16.04 -2.66
C THR A 213 -4.08 -16.04 -4.16
N LYS A 214 -5.15 -16.70 -4.65
CA LYS A 214 -5.50 -16.74 -6.08
C LYS A 214 -6.78 -15.93 -6.32
N GLY A 215 -6.68 -14.83 -7.07
CA GLY A 215 -7.81 -13.96 -7.37
C GLY A 215 -8.53 -13.49 -6.11
N LYS A 216 -9.78 -13.92 -5.95
CA LYS A 216 -10.63 -13.58 -4.79
C LYS A 216 -10.73 -14.71 -3.76
N ASP A 217 -10.01 -15.80 -3.97
CA ASP A 217 -10.00 -16.95 -3.08
C ASP A 217 -9.37 -16.56 -1.74
N ASP A 218 -9.73 -17.33 -0.71
CA ASP A 218 -9.04 -17.20 0.57
C ASP A 218 -7.60 -17.73 0.46
N PRO A 219 -6.65 -17.12 1.18
CA PRO A 219 -5.25 -17.52 1.12
C PRO A 219 -5.05 -18.95 1.64
N VAL A 220 -4.29 -19.75 0.89
CA VAL A 220 -3.82 -21.07 1.32
C VAL A 220 -2.42 -20.92 1.92
N CYS A 221 -2.22 -21.49 3.11
CA CYS A 221 -0.98 -21.33 3.87
C CYS A 221 -0.14 -22.60 3.86
N HIS A 222 1.17 -22.41 3.77
CA HIS A 222 2.16 -23.47 3.79
C HIS A 222 3.33 -23.07 4.70
N GLU A 223 4.02 -24.06 5.25
CA GLU A 223 5.35 -23.87 5.82
C GLU A 223 6.35 -24.62 4.94
N LEU A 224 7.48 -23.97 4.65
CA LEU A 224 8.60 -24.59 3.97
C LEU A 224 9.89 -24.29 4.73
N THR A 225 10.93 -25.09 4.50
CA THR A 225 12.26 -24.83 5.06
C THR A 225 13.17 -24.34 3.95
N SER A 226 13.84 -23.21 4.15
CA SER A 226 14.86 -22.75 3.21
C SER A 226 16.06 -23.69 3.19
N ASN A 227 16.76 -23.76 2.05
CA ASN A 227 17.92 -24.63 1.92
C ASN A 227 19.17 -24.04 2.64
N ALA A 228 20.33 -24.68 2.46
CA ALA A 228 21.59 -24.25 3.08
C ALA A 228 22.06 -22.85 2.61
N GLU A 229 21.64 -22.42 1.43
CA GLU A 229 21.91 -21.08 0.89
C GLU A 229 20.82 -20.06 1.26
N GLY A 230 19.82 -20.44 2.06
CA GLY A 230 18.72 -19.57 2.44
C GLY A 230 17.65 -19.38 1.35
N LYS A 231 17.58 -20.27 0.35
CA LYS A 231 16.54 -20.23 -0.67
C LYS A 231 15.30 -20.98 -0.22
N ALA A 232 14.19 -20.26 -0.15
CA ALA A 232 12.83 -20.76 0.03
C ALA A 232 12.17 -20.90 -1.35
N VAL A 233 12.01 -22.13 -1.82
CA VAL A 233 11.41 -22.43 -3.13
C VAL A 233 9.93 -22.76 -2.95
N VAL A 234 9.07 -21.90 -3.46
CA VAL A 234 7.61 -22.08 -3.48
C VAL A 234 7.25 -22.83 -4.77
N PRO A 235 6.75 -24.07 -4.69
CA PRO A 235 6.43 -24.85 -5.88
C PRO A 235 5.34 -24.22 -6.74
N GLY A 236 5.57 -24.14 -8.05
CA GLY A 236 4.59 -23.62 -9.02
C GLY A 236 3.23 -24.33 -8.95
N ALA A 237 3.24 -25.62 -8.57
CA ALA A 237 2.04 -26.43 -8.39
C ALA A 237 1.07 -25.89 -7.33
N TRP A 238 1.52 -25.06 -6.38
CA TRP A 238 0.65 -24.49 -5.35
C TRP A 238 -0.27 -23.38 -5.89
N PHE A 239 0.15 -22.71 -6.96
CA PHE A 239 -0.54 -21.53 -7.48
C PHE A 239 -0.88 -21.60 -8.97
N VAL A 240 -0.45 -22.64 -9.69
CA VAL A 240 -0.84 -22.85 -11.10
C VAL A 240 -2.35 -22.74 -11.27
N SER A 241 -2.77 -22.04 -12.32
CA SER A 241 -4.18 -21.83 -12.65
C SER A 241 -4.47 -22.24 -14.08
N ALA A 242 -5.59 -22.92 -14.31
CA ALA A 242 -6.11 -23.24 -15.65
C ALA A 242 -6.83 -22.05 -16.30
N GLU A 243 -7.17 -21.02 -15.52
CA GLU A 243 -7.88 -19.83 -15.95
C GLU A 243 -7.06 -18.56 -15.71
N PRO A 244 -7.27 -17.48 -16.48
CA PRO A 244 -6.60 -16.20 -16.23
C PRO A 244 -6.94 -15.66 -14.83
N VAL A 245 -5.91 -15.42 -14.01
CA VAL A 245 -6.06 -14.97 -12.62
C VAL A 245 -4.72 -14.43 -12.10
N ASP A 246 -4.77 -13.46 -11.20
CA ASP A 246 -3.59 -13.04 -10.45
C ASP A 246 -3.44 -13.85 -9.18
N CYS A 247 -2.22 -14.21 -8.86
CA CYS A 247 -1.85 -14.90 -7.64
C CYS A 247 -0.83 -14.05 -6.88
N ARG A 248 -1.10 -13.79 -5.60
CA ARG A 248 -0.13 -13.17 -4.69
C ARG A 248 0.48 -14.22 -3.79
N ILE A 249 1.79 -14.31 -3.81
CA ILE A 249 2.58 -15.17 -2.93
C ILE A 249 3.29 -14.28 -1.93
N ALA A 250 3.00 -14.46 -0.65
CA ALA A 250 3.72 -13.77 0.43
C ALA A 250 4.56 -14.77 1.21
N ALA A 251 5.85 -14.49 1.37
CA ALA A 251 6.76 -15.27 2.20
C ALA A 251 7.14 -14.44 3.44
N CYS A 252 7.05 -15.05 4.61
CA CYS A 252 7.18 -14.39 5.90
C CYS A 252 8.17 -15.15 6.80
N LEU A 253 9.06 -14.39 7.46
CA LEU A 253 9.97 -14.91 8.49
C LEU A 253 10.16 -13.85 9.57
N GLY A 254 9.81 -14.17 10.82
CA GLY A 254 10.11 -13.31 11.97
C GLY A 254 9.61 -11.86 11.85
N GLY A 255 8.47 -11.64 11.20
CA GLY A 255 7.91 -10.29 10.94
C GLY A 255 8.41 -9.61 9.66
N ALA A 256 9.44 -10.15 8.99
CA ALA A 256 9.83 -9.73 7.65
C ALA A 256 8.90 -10.39 6.61
N ILE A 257 8.52 -9.63 5.59
CA ILE A 257 7.62 -10.08 4.53
C ILE A 257 8.14 -9.62 3.16
N ALA A 258 8.01 -10.50 2.17
CA ALA A 258 8.18 -10.16 0.76
C ALA A 258 7.04 -10.77 -0.06
N HIS A 259 6.73 -10.11 -1.17
CA HIS A 259 5.69 -10.54 -2.11
C HIS A 259 6.30 -10.86 -3.46
N ALA A 260 5.69 -11.86 -4.13
CA ALA A 260 5.81 -12.09 -5.56
C ALA A 260 4.40 -12.22 -6.12
N ASP A 261 4.12 -11.48 -7.18
CA ASP A 261 2.83 -11.51 -7.86
C ASP A 261 2.96 -12.25 -9.20
N VAL A 262 2.09 -13.24 -9.43
CA VAL A 262 2.06 -14.08 -10.63
C VAL A 262 0.75 -13.86 -11.36
N ALA A 263 0.80 -13.36 -12.59
CA ALA A 263 -0.37 -13.21 -13.45
C ALA A 263 -0.47 -14.38 -14.43
N PHE A 264 -1.56 -15.15 -14.35
CA PHE A 264 -1.91 -16.13 -15.36
C PHE A 264 -2.71 -15.47 -16.48
N VAL A 265 -2.25 -15.63 -17.72
CA VAL A 265 -2.87 -15.04 -18.91
C VAL A 265 -3.09 -16.11 -19.99
N THR A 266 -3.94 -15.82 -20.97
CA THR A 266 -4.10 -16.74 -22.11
C THR A 266 -2.81 -16.81 -22.94
N PRO A 267 -2.55 -17.93 -23.65
CA PRO A 267 -1.39 -18.03 -24.54
C PRO A 267 -1.33 -16.91 -25.57
N GLU A 268 -2.47 -16.48 -26.12
CA GLU A 268 -2.53 -15.41 -27.12
C GLU A 268 -2.12 -14.06 -26.52
N SER A 269 -2.56 -13.77 -25.28
CA SER A 269 -2.15 -12.54 -24.60
C SER A 269 -0.67 -12.58 -24.23
N PHE A 270 -0.15 -13.74 -23.82
CA PHE A 270 1.27 -13.92 -23.52
C PHE A 270 2.13 -13.65 -24.77
N ASP A 271 1.78 -14.30 -25.88
CA ASP A 271 2.53 -14.19 -27.13
C ASP A 271 2.46 -12.76 -27.71
N ARG A 272 1.31 -12.09 -27.59
CA ARG A 272 1.16 -10.68 -28.00
C ARG A 272 2.15 -9.78 -27.26
N SER A 273 2.13 -9.78 -25.92
CA SER A 273 2.99 -8.91 -25.12
C SER A 273 4.48 -9.24 -25.30
N LEU A 274 4.82 -10.53 -25.38
CA LEU A 274 6.20 -10.95 -25.67
C LEU A 274 6.67 -10.50 -27.05
N SER A 275 5.80 -10.55 -28.07
CA SER A 275 6.12 -10.09 -29.42
C SER A 275 6.37 -8.58 -29.46
N LEU A 276 5.53 -7.79 -28.77
CA LEU A 276 5.76 -6.35 -28.60
C LEU A 276 7.10 -6.05 -27.95
N ALA A 277 7.45 -6.76 -26.87
CA ALA A 277 8.73 -6.59 -26.20
C ALA A 277 9.91 -6.95 -27.10
N LYS A 278 9.85 -8.07 -27.83
CA LYS A 278 10.89 -8.44 -28.82
C LYS A 278 11.05 -7.37 -29.90
N GLY A 279 9.96 -6.73 -30.32
CA GLY A 279 9.95 -5.62 -31.28
C GLY A 279 10.76 -4.40 -30.84
N VAL A 280 11.00 -4.24 -29.53
CA VAL A 280 11.88 -3.17 -29.00
C VAL A 280 13.32 -3.37 -29.47
N ALA A 281 13.79 -4.60 -29.69
CA ALA A 281 15.15 -4.89 -30.16
C ALA A 281 16.23 -4.17 -29.33
N LEU A 282 16.24 -4.37 -28.01
CA LEU A 282 17.23 -3.76 -27.11
C LEU A 282 18.63 -4.32 -27.37
N THR A 283 19.60 -3.43 -27.58
CA THR A 283 21.02 -3.76 -27.77
C THR A 283 21.92 -3.22 -26.66
N LYS A 284 21.37 -2.37 -25.78
CA LYS A 284 22.03 -1.76 -24.63
C LYS A 284 21.08 -1.77 -23.43
N PRO A 285 21.61 -1.64 -22.20
CA PRO A 285 20.78 -1.47 -21.02
C PRO A 285 19.81 -0.27 -21.19
N LEU A 286 18.58 -0.44 -20.71
CA LEU A 286 17.52 0.55 -20.68
C LEU A 286 17.05 0.74 -19.23
N ARG A 287 17.37 1.90 -18.65
CA ARG A 287 16.95 2.28 -17.30
C ARG A 287 15.80 3.29 -17.36
N ILE A 288 14.62 2.89 -16.92
CA ILE A 288 13.40 3.69 -17.04
C ILE A 288 13.04 4.34 -15.69
N LEU A 289 12.79 5.65 -15.68
CA LEU A 289 12.16 6.33 -14.56
C LEU A 289 10.67 6.53 -14.85
N TYR A 290 9.81 6.07 -13.95
CA TYR A 290 8.37 6.35 -13.98
C TYR A 290 8.00 7.37 -12.89
N LEU A 291 7.46 8.50 -13.33
CA LEU A 291 6.84 9.52 -12.49
C LEU A 291 5.33 9.50 -12.72
N GLY A 292 4.53 9.58 -11.66
CA GLY A 292 3.08 9.57 -11.81
C GLY A 292 2.31 9.58 -10.50
N ASP A 293 1.01 9.30 -10.60
CA ASP A 293 0.08 9.31 -9.48
C ASP A 293 -0.21 7.91 -8.92
N SER A 294 -1.43 7.66 -8.44
CA SER A 294 -1.84 6.35 -7.91
C SER A 294 -1.85 5.25 -8.97
N LEU A 295 -2.01 5.54 -10.26
CA LEU A 295 -1.96 4.50 -11.29
C LEU A 295 -0.53 3.96 -11.46
N THR A 296 0.47 4.79 -11.19
CA THR A 296 1.88 4.40 -11.16
C THR A 296 2.29 3.82 -9.81
N ASP A 297 1.75 4.34 -8.69
CA ASP A 297 2.16 3.95 -7.33
C ASP A 297 1.47 2.69 -6.79
N PHE A 298 0.20 2.48 -7.11
CA PHE A 298 -0.55 1.35 -6.58
C PHE A 298 -0.15 0.06 -7.30
N ASP A 299 -0.44 -1.08 -6.67
CA ASP A 299 -0.16 -2.41 -7.19
C ASP A 299 1.31 -2.66 -7.56
N ARG A 300 2.25 -1.95 -6.93
CA ARG A 300 3.69 -2.23 -7.06
C ARG A 300 3.97 -3.72 -6.84
N GLY A 301 4.74 -4.30 -7.74
CA GLY A 301 4.95 -5.75 -7.84
C GLY A 301 4.13 -6.39 -8.97
N MET A 302 3.10 -5.71 -9.48
CA MET A 302 2.27 -6.21 -10.59
C MET A 302 1.69 -5.12 -11.50
N ASN A 303 2.05 -3.85 -11.31
CA ASN A 303 1.50 -2.76 -12.08
C ASN A 303 2.16 -2.66 -13.47
N TYR A 304 1.73 -1.70 -14.29
CA TYR A 304 2.23 -1.58 -15.66
C TYR A 304 3.76 -1.39 -15.73
N CYS A 305 4.40 -0.76 -14.74
CA CYS A 305 5.86 -0.64 -14.69
C CYS A 305 6.52 -2.01 -14.52
N ASP A 306 6.02 -2.81 -13.57
CA ASP A 306 6.50 -4.16 -13.31
C ASP A 306 6.28 -5.08 -14.53
N LYS A 307 5.16 -4.90 -15.26
CA LYS A 307 4.86 -5.66 -16.49
C LYS A 307 5.79 -5.31 -17.64
N VAL A 308 6.07 -4.02 -17.87
CA VAL A 308 7.05 -3.60 -18.90
C VAL A 308 8.42 -4.19 -18.60
N ASP A 309 8.88 -4.10 -17.35
CA ASP A 309 10.16 -4.66 -16.93
C ASP A 309 10.22 -6.18 -17.11
N PHE A 310 9.16 -6.90 -16.70
CA PHE A 310 9.05 -8.35 -16.91
C PHE A 310 9.21 -8.71 -18.40
N TRP A 311 8.43 -8.09 -19.28
CA TRP A 311 8.44 -8.44 -20.70
C TRP A 311 9.76 -8.09 -21.40
N LEU A 312 10.35 -6.94 -21.06
CA LEU A 312 11.66 -6.56 -21.59
C LEU A 312 12.75 -7.52 -21.11
N ASN A 313 12.75 -7.94 -19.84
CA ASN A 313 13.72 -8.91 -19.34
C ASN A 313 13.45 -10.34 -19.83
N GLN A 314 12.21 -10.68 -20.15
CA GLN A 314 11.87 -11.94 -20.82
C GLN A 314 12.44 -12.00 -22.25
N ALA A 315 12.41 -10.88 -22.97
CA ALA A 315 13.00 -10.77 -24.31
C ALA A 315 14.52 -10.55 -24.30
N PHE A 316 15.03 -9.81 -23.31
CA PHE A 316 16.41 -9.33 -23.20
C PHE A 316 16.89 -9.39 -21.74
N PRO A 317 17.29 -10.57 -21.25
CA PRO A 317 17.62 -10.75 -19.83
C PRO A 317 18.68 -9.76 -19.33
N SER A 318 18.39 -9.11 -18.21
CA SER A 318 19.26 -8.14 -17.52
C SER A 318 19.56 -6.85 -18.30
N LEU A 319 18.86 -6.58 -19.41
CA LEU A 319 19.00 -5.32 -20.15
C LEU A 319 17.96 -4.26 -19.78
N ALA A 320 16.94 -4.59 -18.99
CA ALA A 320 15.96 -3.60 -18.53
C ALA A 320 15.96 -3.50 -17.01
N SER A 321 15.85 -2.28 -16.51
CA SER A 321 15.56 -1.99 -15.11
C SER A 321 14.76 -0.69 -15.01
N PHE A 322 14.13 -0.47 -13.86
CA PHE A 322 13.34 0.74 -13.66
C PHE A 322 13.35 1.22 -12.21
N ARG A 323 13.03 2.51 -12.06
CA ARG A 323 12.60 3.11 -10.80
C ARG A 323 11.16 3.59 -10.93
N ASN A 324 10.30 3.10 -10.05
CA ASN A 324 8.94 3.61 -9.89
C ASN A 324 8.89 4.64 -8.76
N ALA A 325 8.83 5.92 -9.14
CA ALA A 325 8.68 7.05 -8.24
C ALA A 325 7.26 7.67 -8.31
N GLY A 326 6.24 6.91 -8.72
CA GLY A 326 4.85 7.32 -8.61
C GLY A 326 4.43 7.55 -7.15
N VAL A 327 3.52 8.49 -6.90
CA VAL A 327 2.97 8.75 -5.56
C VAL A 327 1.45 8.86 -5.62
N GLY A 328 0.77 8.01 -4.85
CA GLY A 328 -0.69 8.01 -4.76
C GLY A 328 -1.28 9.37 -4.43
N GLY A 329 -2.22 9.82 -5.27
CA GLY A 329 -2.93 11.09 -5.11
C GLY A 329 -2.17 12.33 -5.62
N ASP A 330 -1.04 12.15 -6.30
CA ASP A 330 -0.32 13.23 -6.96
C ASP A 330 -1.09 13.84 -8.14
N TYR A 331 -0.80 15.12 -8.34
CA TYR A 331 -1.12 15.95 -9.50
C TYR A 331 0.12 16.84 -9.75
N ILE A 332 0.19 17.50 -10.91
CA ILE A 332 1.45 18.09 -11.40
C ILE A 332 2.08 19.10 -10.43
N THR A 333 1.31 19.94 -9.73
CA THR A 333 1.88 20.93 -8.79
C THR A 333 2.46 20.27 -7.53
N ARG A 334 1.91 19.14 -7.07
CA ARG A 334 2.51 18.39 -5.95
C ARG A 334 3.77 17.65 -6.39
N MET A 335 3.77 17.12 -7.61
CA MET A 335 4.97 16.55 -8.23
C MET A 335 6.07 17.62 -8.37
N GLU A 336 5.70 18.83 -8.80
CA GLU A 336 6.60 20.00 -8.83
C GLU A 336 7.18 20.25 -7.44
N ASP A 337 6.34 20.40 -6.41
CA ASP A 337 6.80 20.63 -5.04
C ASP A 337 7.83 19.58 -4.61
N ARG A 338 7.58 18.30 -4.89
CA ARG A 338 8.51 17.23 -4.56
C ARG A 338 9.82 17.31 -5.35
N MET A 339 9.76 17.62 -6.64
CA MET A 339 10.94 17.77 -7.50
C MET A 339 11.86 18.91 -7.04
N TYR A 340 11.30 19.96 -6.45
CA TYR A 340 12.02 21.10 -5.88
C TYR A 340 12.37 20.93 -4.39
N GLY A 341 12.08 19.78 -3.78
CA GLY A 341 12.34 19.53 -2.35
C GLY A 341 11.45 20.35 -1.40
N ARG A 342 10.34 20.90 -1.89
CA ARG A 342 9.33 21.61 -1.08
C ARG A 342 8.46 20.60 -0.31
N PRO A 343 7.73 21.05 0.72
CA PRO A 343 6.84 20.16 1.48
C PRO A 343 5.80 19.48 0.59
N ALA A 344 5.87 18.16 0.46
CA ALA A 344 4.95 17.34 -0.32
C ALA A 344 4.66 16.01 0.39
N HIS A 345 3.49 15.42 0.10
CA HIS A 345 3.16 14.07 0.57
C HIS A 345 4.16 13.05 0.03
N ARG A 346 4.66 12.17 0.90
CA ARG A 346 5.65 11.11 0.58
C ARG A 346 6.85 11.65 -0.20
N LYS A 347 7.48 12.72 0.32
CA LYS A 347 8.64 13.35 -0.32
C LYS A 347 9.80 12.38 -0.52
N GLU A 348 9.94 11.41 0.38
CA GLU A 348 10.99 10.40 0.43
C GLU A 348 11.05 9.53 -0.84
N MET A 349 9.97 9.48 -1.62
CA MET A 349 9.95 8.75 -2.90
C MET A 349 10.93 9.32 -3.94
N TYR A 350 11.30 10.60 -3.80
CA TYR A 350 12.26 11.29 -4.66
C TYR A 350 13.66 11.38 -4.03
N ASP A 351 13.89 10.76 -2.87
CA ASP A 351 15.22 10.74 -2.26
C ASP A 351 16.21 10.05 -3.19
N GLY A 352 17.33 10.73 -3.48
CA GLY A 352 18.31 10.24 -4.44
C GLY A 352 17.75 9.95 -5.82
N LEU A 353 16.70 10.66 -6.27
CA LEU A 353 16.05 10.44 -7.57
C LEU A 353 17.07 10.35 -8.71
N TRP A 354 18.09 11.20 -8.66
CA TRP A 354 19.11 11.35 -9.70
C TRP A 354 20.43 10.61 -9.41
N ASN A 355 20.47 9.75 -8.39
CA ASN A 355 21.65 8.91 -8.11
C ASN A 355 21.87 7.85 -9.19
N GLU A 356 20.82 7.54 -9.96
CA GLU A 356 20.88 6.67 -11.12
C GLU A 356 20.78 7.50 -12.40
N LYS A 357 21.57 7.14 -13.41
CA LYS A 357 21.43 7.67 -14.76
C LYS A 357 20.36 6.88 -15.50
N TYR A 358 19.23 7.53 -15.77
CA TYR A 358 18.15 6.98 -16.59
C TYR A 358 18.42 7.17 -18.08
N ASP A 359 17.86 6.27 -18.88
CA ASP A 359 17.87 6.32 -20.34
C ASP A 359 16.52 6.82 -20.87
N LEU A 360 15.44 6.74 -20.08
CA LEU A 360 14.11 7.18 -20.45
C LEU A 360 13.30 7.60 -19.22
N VAL A 361 12.48 8.63 -19.36
CA VAL A 361 11.55 9.09 -18.30
C VAL A 361 10.12 9.12 -18.83
N PHE A 362 9.21 8.42 -18.16
CA PHE A 362 7.78 8.54 -18.39
C PHE A 362 7.12 9.40 -17.30
N ILE A 363 6.20 10.29 -17.71
CA ILE A 363 5.32 11.01 -16.79
C ILE A 363 3.87 10.63 -17.11
N PHE A 364 3.18 10.00 -16.16
CA PHE A 364 1.77 9.58 -16.28
C PHE A 364 0.93 10.23 -15.17
N LEU A 365 0.20 11.28 -15.54
CA LEU A 365 -0.65 12.09 -14.65
C LEU A 365 -1.98 12.42 -15.36
N GLY A 366 -2.85 13.16 -14.69
CA GLY A 366 -4.12 13.63 -15.25
C GLY A 366 -5.32 13.26 -14.40
N HIS A 367 -5.31 12.10 -13.73
CA HIS A 367 -6.48 11.61 -12.99
C HIS A 367 -6.83 12.54 -11.82
N ASN A 368 -5.85 12.86 -10.97
CA ASN A 368 -6.08 13.79 -9.86
C ASN A 368 -6.07 15.26 -10.32
N ASP A 369 -5.34 15.62 -11.37
CA ASP A 369 -5.32 16.97 -11.92
C ASP A 369 -6.71 17.41 -12.38
N THR A 370 -7.43 16.50 -13.03
CA THR A 370 -8.74 16.72 -13.66
C THR A 370 -9.92 16.52 -12.73
N ARG A 371 -9.69 16.02 -11.51
CA ARG A 371 -10.78 15.78 -10.55
C ARG A 371 -11.46 17.11 -10.20
N THR A 372 -12.76 17.07 -10.02
CA THR A 372 -13.56 18.23 -9.64
C THR A 372 -14.18 18.02 -8.27
N THR A 373 -14.70 19.08 -7.68
CA THR A 373 -15.27 19.07 -6.32
C THR A 373 -16.65 19.68 -6.30
N THR A 374 -17.45 19.36 -5.29
CA THR A 374 -18.74 20.02 -5.03
C THR A 374 -18.58 21.53 -4.86
N GLU A 375 -17.49 21.99 -4.24
CA GLU A 375 -17.17 23.41 -4.08
C GLU A 375 -16.98 24.13 -5.43
N SER A 376 -16.34 23.46 -6.39
CA SER A 376 -16.21 23.97 -7.78
C SER A 376 -17.47 23.81 -8.63
N GLU A 377 -18.59 23.34 -8.05
CA GLU A 377 -19.81 22.92 -8.78
C GLU A 377 -19.52 21.93 -9.91
N LEU A 378 -18.46 21.14 -9.77
CA LEU A 378 -17.95 20.22 -10.79
C LEU A 378 -17.47 20.88 -12.10
N LYS A 379 -17.27 22.20 -12.12
CA LYS A 379 -16.94 22.99 -13.33
C LYS A 379 -15.45 23.19 -13.56
N ALA A 380 -14.64 23.14 -12.50
CA ALA A 380 -13.22 23.43 -12.57
C ALA A 380 -12.40 22.21 -12.12
N PRO A 381 -11.38 21.79 -12.90
CA PRO A 381 -10.45 20.76 -12.46
C PRO A 381 -9.60 21.28 -11.30
N LEU A 382 -9.08 20.37 -10.48
CA LEU A 382 -8.17 20.71 -9.39
C LEU A 382 -6.97 21.52 -9.86
N VAL A 383 -6.42 21.15 -11.03
CA VAL A 383 -5.35 21.89 -11.70
C VAL A 383 -5.89 22.46 -13.01
N PRO A 384 -6.14 23.78 -13.09
CA PRO A 384 -6.53 24.43 -14.33
C PRO A 384 -5.45 24.31 -15.42
N PRO A 385 -5.82 24.35 -16.72
CA PRO A 385 -4.89 24.24 -17.85
C PRO A 385 -3.64 25.13 -17.78
N GLU A 386 -3.79 26.38 -17.34
CA GLU A 386 -2.66 27.31 -17.22
C GLU A 386 -1.69 26.92 -16.10
N ALA A 387 -2.22 26.43 -14.97
CA ALA A 387 -1.39 25.92 -13.88
C ALA A 387 -0.72 24.60 -14.28
N GLN A 388 -1.40 23.76 -15.06
CA GLN A 388 -0.82 22.55 -15.65
C GLN A 388 0.36 22.90 -16.57
N ASP A 389 0.17 23.80 -17.54
CA ASP A 389 1.21 24.24 -18.48
C ASP A 389 2.45 24.73 -17.73
N ALA A 390 2.27 25.69 -16.83
CA ALA A 390 3.35 26.27 -16.05
C ALA A 390 4.11 25.24 -15.20
N SER A 391 3.40 24.31 -14.55
CA SER A 391 4.01 23.32 -13.67
C SER A 391 4.78 22.25 -14.46
N PHE A 392 4.22 21.78 -15.58
CA PHE A 392 4.93 20.84 -16.46
C PHE A 392 6.23 21.44 -17.00
N ARG A 393 6.23 22.72 -17.41
CA ARG A 393 7.47 23.39 -17.85
C ARG A 393 8.54 23.40 -16.76
N LYS A 394 8.18 23.72 -15.53
CA LYS A 394 9.11 23.72 -14.40
C LYS A 394 9.62 22.31 -14.09
N VAL A 395 8.73 21.32 -14.06
CA VAL A 395 9.11 19.91 -13.84
C VAL A 395 10.06 19.44 -14.94
N VAL A 396 9.76 19.69 -16.21
CA VAL A 396 10.65 19.36 -17.34
C VAL A 396 11.99 20.07 -17.21
N ALA A 397 12.00 21.37 -16.93
CA ALA A 397 13.23 22.13 -16.74
C ALA A 397 14.08 21.54 -15.60
N GLN A 398 13.43 21.16 -14.50
CA GLN A 398 14.09 20.53 -13.36
C GLN A 398 14.66 19.16 -13.72
N ILE A 399 13.93 18.31 -14.46
CA ILE A 399 14.45 17.03 -14.97
C ILE A 399 15.68 17.28 -15.86
N ARG A 400 15.62 18.28 -16.75
CA ARG A 400 16.71 18.62 -17.69
C ARG A 400 17.97 19.14 -17.02
N GLN A 401 17.88 19.71 -15.81
CA GLN A 401 19.05 20.07 -15.01
C GLN A 401 19.84 18.84 -14.52
N HIS A 402 19.17 17.70 -14.34
CA HIS A 402 19.78 16.49 -13.75
C HIS A 402 19.91 15.33 -14.75
N SER A 403 19.18 15.35 -15.86
CA SER A 403 19.11 14.24 -16.81
C SER A 403 18.95 14.69 -18.26
N GLN A 404 19.65 13.99 -19.16
CA GLN A 404 19.52 14.11 -20.61
C GLN A 404 18.62 13.03 -21.22
N ALA A 405 18.05 12.15 -20.40
CA ALA A 405 17.15 11.10 -20.87
C ALA A 405 15.95 11.68 -21.63
N PRO A 406 15.55 11.12 -22.78
CA PRO A 406 14.28 11.45 -23.41
C PRO A 406 13.12 11.37 -22.41
N ILE A 407 12.17 12.28 -22.55
CA ILE A 407 10.96 12.33 -21.72
C ILE A 407 9.79 11.95 -22.62
N VAL A 408 8.85 11.19 -22.07
CA VAL A 408 7.58 10.84 -22.71
C VAL A 408 6.43 11.22 -21.78
N PHE A 409 5.50 12.03 -22.27
CA PHE A 409 4.22 12.26 -21.61
C PHE A 409 3.25 11.14 -21.99
N ILE A 410 2.65 10.51 -20.98
CA ILE A 410 1.53 9.59 -21.18
C ILE A 410 0.24 10.36 -20.93
N SER A 411 -0.72 10.25 -21.86
CA SER A 411 -2.02 10.90 -21.73
C SER A 411 -2.78 10.39 -20.50
N GLY A 412 -3.62 11.22 -19.88
CA GLY A 412 -4.48 10.80 -18.77
C GLY A 412 -5.45 9.70 -19.23
N ALA A 413 -5.63 8.64 -18.43
CA ALA A 413 -6.47 7.52 -18.81
C ALA A 413 -7.94 7.92 -18.95
N SER A 414 -8.65 7.26 -19.87
CA SER A 414 -10.09 7.41 -20.03
C SER A 414 -10.82 6.62 -18.93
N MET A 415 -10.92 7.19 -17.73
CA MET A 415 -11.66 6.64 -16.58
C MET A 415 -13.13 6.30 -16.91
N VAL A 416 -13.78 5.53 -16.03
CA VAL A 416 -15.19 5.13 -16.17
C VAL A 416 -16.08 6.13 -15.44
N GLU A 417 -16.56 7.15 -16.15
CA GLU A 417 -17.36 8.25 -15.60
C GLU A 417 -18.57 7.73 -14.81
N GLU A 418 -19.27 6.71 -15.31
CA GLU A 418 -20.49 6.17 -14.71
C GLU A 418 -20.22 5.61 -13.30
N ILE A 419 -19.09 4.91 -13.14
CA ILE A 419 -18.67 4.36 -11.85
C ILE A 419 -18.21 5.50 -10.93
N CYS A 420 -17.45 6.46 -11.45
CA CYS A 420 -16.97 7.62 -10.70
C CYS A 420 -18.15 8.45 -10.16
N ARG A 421 -19.16 8.71 -11.00
CA ARG A 421 -20.38 9.46 -10.67
C ARG A 421 -21.20 8.77 -9.59
N ARG A 422 -21.43 7.46 -9.74
CA ARG A 422 -22.11 6.64 -8.72
C ARG A 422 -21.42 6.73 -7.35
N ASN A 423 -20.09 6.69 -7.33
CA ASN A 423 -19.32 6.76 -6.09
C ASN A 423 -19.33 8.16 -5.48
N TYR A 424 -19.27 9.20 -6.31
CA TYR A 424 -19.43 10.59 -5.88
C TYR A 424 -20.80 10.83 -5.23
N GLU A 425 -21.88 10.41 -5.87
CA GLU A 425 -23.26 10.54 -5.34
C GLU A 425 -23.44 9.82 -4.00
N LYS A 426 -22.87 8.62 -3.88
CA LYS A 426 -22.87 7.89 -2.61
C LYS A 426 -22.06 8.61 -1.52
N ALA A 427 -20.91 9.19 -1.87
CA ALA A 427 -20.06 9.90 -0.92
C ALA A 427 -20.71 11.19 -0.41
N LEU A 428 -21.44 11.92 -1.27
CA LEU A 428 -22.12 13.17 -0.93
C LEU A 428 -23.04 13.06 0.29
N LEU A 429 -23.70 11.90 0.47
CA LEU A 429 -24.59 11.63 1.61
C LEU A 429 -23.90 11.75 2.97
N THR A 430 -22.57 11.59 3.01
CA THR A 430 -21.78 11.60 4.26
C THR A 430 -20.62 12.60 4.23
N ARG A 431 -20.30 13.17 3.05
CA ARG A 431 -19.17 14.06 2.82
C ARG A 431 -19.58 15.19 1.86
N PRO A 432 -20.01 16.34 2.39
CA PRO A 432 -20.48 17.47 1.57
C PRO A 432 -19.47 17.99 0.55
N ASN A 433 -18.17 17.85 0.83
CA ASN A 433 -17.07 18.23 -0.08
C ASN A 433 -16.49 17.00 -0.77
N SER A 434 -17.32 16.29 -1.54
CA SER A 434 -16.89 15.10 -2.28
C SER A 434 -16.20 15.45 -3.60
N VAL A 435 -15.42 14.51 -4.11
CA VAL A 435 -14.64 14.65 -5.34
C VAL A 435 -15.24 13.77 -6.43
N LEU A 436 -15.31 14.29 -7.65
CA LEU A 436 -15.66 13.53 -8.85
C LEU A 436 -14.44 13.41 -9.77
N PHE A 437 -14.18 12.20 -10.23
CA PHE A 437 -13.16 11.89 -11.23
C PHE A 437 -13.82 11.58 -12.59
N GLY A 438 -13.03 11.55 -13.65
CA GLY A 438 -13.44 10.92 -14.92
C GLY A 438 -14.38 11.72 -15.80
N LEU A 439 -14.54 13.03 -15.58
CA LEU A 439 -15.29 13.89 -16.50
C LEU A 439 -14.52 14.04 -17.83
N PRO A 440 -15.04 13.53 -18.97
CA PRO A 440 -14.28 13.43 -20.22
C PRO A 440 -13.71 14.76 -20.69
N GLY A 441 -14.50 15.84 -20.63
CA GLY A 441 -14.05 17.16 -21.08
C GLY A 441 -12.84 17.71 -20.32
N HIS A 442 -12.70 17.40 -19.02
CA HIS A 442 -11.50 17.82 -18.27
C HIS A 442 -10.28 16.96 -18.60
N VAL A 443 -10.46 15.65 -18.82
CA VAL A 443 -9.38 14.75 -19.21
C VAL A 443 -8.87 15.08 -20.62
N GLU A 444 -9.79 15.34 -21.56
CA GLU A 444 -9.45 15.74 -22.92
C GLU A 444 -8.71 17.09 -22.94
N ALA A 445 -9.20 18.09 -22.20
CA ALA A 445 -8.51 19.38 -22.08
C ALA A 445 -7.10 19.26 -21.45
N PHE A 446 -6.93 18.38 -20.46
CA PHE A 446 -5.62 18.08 -19.89
C PHE A 446 -4.68 17.45 -20.93
N ASN A 447 -5.18 16.53 -21.74
CA ASN A 447 -4.42 15.87 -22.80
C ASN A 447 -4.05 16.83 -23.94
N ASP A 448 -4.90 17.79 -24.26
CA ASP A 448 -4.61 18.83 -25.26
C ASP A 448 -3.43 19.71 -24.82
N VAL A 449 -3.38 20.09 -23.54
CA VAL A 449 -2.24 20.82 -22.97
C VAL A 449 -0.96 19.97 -23.02
N LEU A 450 -1.02 18.68 -22.69
CA LEU A 450 0.14 17.79 -22.80
C LEU A 450 0.66 17.66 -24.23
N GLN A 451 -0.22 17.54 -25.23
CA GLN A 451 0.18 17.46 -26.63
C GLN A 451 0.79 18.77 -27.12
N LYS A 452 0.22 19.92 -26.74
CA LYS A 452 0.78 21.24 -27.00
C LYS A 452 2.20 21.34 -26.43
N LEU A 453 2.37 21.03 -25.14
CA LEU A 453 3.68 21.04 -24.48
C LEU A 453 4.65 20.05 -25.11
N GLY A 454 4.19 18.85 -25.49
CA GLY A 454 4.99 17.85 -26.19
C GLY A 454 5.62 18.42 -27.46
N LYS A 455 4.82 19.11 -28.29
CA LYS A 455 5.30 19.78 -29.51
C LYS A 455 6.27 20.92 -29.21
N GLU A 456 5.94 21.79 -28.25
CA GLU A 456 6.75 22.96 -27.93
C GLU A 456 8.09 22.63 -27.28
N LEU A 457 8.15 21.56 -26.48
CA LEU A 457 9.33 21.16 -25.72
C LEU A 457 10.12 20.01 -26.38
N GLY A 458 9.67 19.51 -27.53
CA GLY A 458 10.27 18.35 -28.19
C GLY A 458 10.17 17.07 -27.34
N ILE A 459 9.05 16.90 -26.64
CA ILE A 459 8.76 15.75 -25.77
C ILE A 459 7.76 14.84 -26.47
N ALA A 460 8.07 13.55 -26.50
CA ALA A 460 7.18 12.57 -27.11
C ALA A 460 5.89 12.42 -26.29
N TYR A 461 4.78 12.10 -26.97
CA TYR A 461 3.47 11.90 -26.37
C TYR A 461 2.96 10.51 -26.72
N LEU A 462 2.62 9.73 -25.69
CA LEU A 462 1.99 8.42 -25.80
C LEU A 462 0.52 8.53 -25.43
N ASP A 463 -0.36 8.29 -26.40
CA ASP A 463 -1.79 8.32 -26.16
C ASP A 463 -2.33 6.97 -25.70
N VAL A 464 -2.73 6.89 -24.43
CA VAL A 464 -3.49 5.76 -23.86
C VAL A 464 -4.98 6.10 -23.72
N ASN A 465 -5.35 7.38 -23.69
CA ASN A 465 -6.73 7.85 -23.53
C ASN A 465 -7.64 7.36 -24.64
N THR A 466 -7.32 7.67 -25.90
CA THR A 466 -8.15 7.31 -27.05
C THR A 466 -8.38 5.80 -27.17
N PRO A 467 -7.34 4.94 -27.12
CA PRO A 467 -7.58 3.51 -27.24
C PRO A 467 -8.31 2.92 -26.02
N MET A 468 -8.15 3.47 -24.81
CA MET A 468 -8.97 3.08 -23.65
C MET A 468 -10.43 3.52 -23.80
N LYS A 469 -10.67 4.74 -24.30
CA LYS A 469 -12.01 5.29 -24.56
C LYS A 469 -12.79 4.42 -25.54
N ASN A 470 -12.10 3.91 -26.56
CA ASN A 470 -12.66 3.06 -27.60
C ASN A 470 -12.61 1.55 -27.27
N HIS A 471 -12.11 1.16 -26.09
CA HIS A 471 -12.05 -0.25 -25.71
C HIS A 471 -13.48 -0.81 -25.58
N PRO A 472 -13.81 -1.93 -26.24
CA PRO A 472 -15.18 -2.46 -26.27
C PRO A 472 -15.71 -2.81 -24.88
N ASP A 473 -14.81 -3.16 -23.96
CA ASP A 473 -15.10 -3.35 -22.55
C ASP A 473 -14.19 -2.44 -21.70
N LYS A 474 -14.33 -1.12 -21.86
CA LYS A 474 -13.57 -0.14 -21.06
C LYS A 474 -13.66 -0.39 -19.54
N PRO A 475 -14.82 -0.76 -18.95
CA PRO A 475 -14.91 -0.97 -17.51
C PRO A 475 -13.98 -2.05 -16.96
N SER A 476 -13.65 -3.10 -17.71
CA SER A 476 -12.74 -4.14 -17.22
C SER A 476 -11.29 -3.68 -17.09
N LEU A 477 -10.91 -2.55 -17.69
CA LEU A 477 -9.58 -1.95 -17.53
C LEU A 477 -9.40 -1.25 -16.17
N PHE A 478 -10.46 -1.09 -15.38
CA PHE A 478 -10.43 -0.38 -14.10
C PHE A 478 -10.99 -1.24 -12.97
N TYR A 479 -10.64 -0.92 -11.73
CA TYR A 479 -11.29 -1.54 -10.59
C TYR A 479 -12.78 -1.19 -10.58
N PRO A 480 -13.68 -2.20 -10.49
CA PRO A 480 -15.13 -1.96 -10.56
C PRO A 480 -15.67 -1.16 -9.37
N THR A 481 -14.86 -1.05 -8.31
CA THR A 481 -15.18 -0.30 -7.10
C THR A 481 -15.01 1.20 -7.26
N ASP A 482 -14.11 1.68 -8.13
CA ASP A 482 -13.83 3.13 -8.26
C ASP A 482 -13.89 3.68 -9.69
N GLY A 483 -13.60 2.88 -10.72
CA GLY A 483 -13.57 3.33 -12.11
C GLY A 483 -12.41 4.28 -12.44
N VAL A 484 -11.43 4.41 -11.53
CA VAL A 484 -10.27 5.30 -11.63
C VAL A 484 -8.97 4.52 -11.72
N HIS A 485 -8.76 3.58 -10.80
CA HIS A 485 -7.51 2.83 -10.73
C HIS A 485 -7.55 1.63 -11.67
N LEU A 486 -6.41 1.32 -12.30
CA LEU A 486 -6.31 0.25 -13.27
C LEU A 486 -6.55 -1.11 -12.60
N SER A 487 -7.31 -1.97 -13.28
CA SER A 487 -7.31 -3.40 -12.98
C SER A 487 -6.03 -4.04 -13.51
N THR A 488 -5.86 -5.34 -13.29
CA THR A 488 -4.82 -6.14 -13.95
C THR A 488 -4.85 -6.02 -15.47
N ALA A 489 -6.05 -6.04 -16.07
CA ALA A 489 -6.22 -5.86 -17.50
C ALA A 489 -5.83 -4.44 -17.94
N GLY A 490 -6.15 -3.42 -17.13
CA GLY A 490 -5.72 -2.05 -17.36
C GLY A 490 -4.20 -1.87 -17.31
N HIS A 491 -3.55 -2.46 -16.31
CA HIS A 491 -2.08 -2.45 -16.20
C HIS A 491 -1.43 -3.16 -17.40
N ALA A 492 -1.96 -4.30 -17.83
CA ALA A 492 -1.49 -5.00 -19.03
C ALA A 492 -1.68 -4.17 -20.30
N PHE A 493 -2.82 -3.49 -20.44
CA PHE A 493 -3.12 -2.61 -21.56
C PHE A 493 -2.12 -1.45 -21.67
N VAL A 494 -1.84 -0.76 -20.55
CA VAL A 494 -0.86 0.34 -20.52
C VAL A 494 0.55 -0.18 -20.78
N ALA A 495 0.91 -1.36 -20.25
CA ALA A 495 2.20 -1.97 -20.51
C ALA A 495 2.38 -2.32 -22.00
N ASP A 496 1.38 -2.93 -22.65
CA ASP A 496 1.39 -3.23 -24.08
C ASP A 496 1.54 -1.93 -24.91
N ALA A 497 0.84 -0.85 -24.53
CA ALA A 497 0.96 0.45 -25.20
C ALA A 497 2.39 1.03 -25.10
N ILE A 498 3.03 0.92 -23.93
CA ILE A 498 4.42 1.35 -23.73
C ILE A 498 5.37 0.48 -24.56
N LEU A 499 5.22 -0.85 -24.55
CA LEU A 499 6.06 -1.76 -25.34
C LEU A 499 5.94 -1.49 -26.84
N ALA A 500 4.72 -1.28 -27.34
CA ALA A 500 4.47 -0.92 -28.74
C ALA A 500 5.14 0.42 -29.11
N ALA A 501 5.04 1.42 -28.22
CA ALA A 501 5.67 2.71 -28.44
C ALA A 501 7.21 2.61 -28.45
N LEU A 502 7.79 1.83 -27.53
CA LEU A 502 9.23 1.55 -27.49
C LEU A 502 9.72 0.82 -28.74
N ALA A 503 8.95 -0.16 -29.23
CA ALA A 503 9.21 -0.87 -30.48
C ALA A 503 9.18 0.06 -31.70
N SER A 504 8.35 1.10 -31.64
CA SER A 504 8.26 2.15 -32.66
C SER A 504 9.33 3.23 -32.51
N GLY A 505 10.21 3.12 -31.51
CA GLY A 505 11.33 4.04 -31.28
C GLY A 505 10.99 5.28 -30.46
N ILE A 506 9.88 5.30 -29.70
CA ILE A 506 9.59 6.43 -28.81
C ILE A 506 10.75 6.65 -27.82
N GLY A 507 11.19 7.90 -27.69
CA GLY A 507 12.29 8.25 -26.80
C GLY A 507 13.67 7.71 -27.21
N ARG A 508 13.89 7.41 -28.49
CA ARG A 508 15.23 7.12 -29.06
C ARG A 508 15.86 8.32 -29.74
#